data_AF-A0AAN7EZE1-F1
#
_entry.id   AF-A0AAN7EZE1-F1
#
_cell.length_a   1.000
_cell.length_b   1.000
_cell.length_c   1.000
_cell.angle_alpha   90.00
_cell.angle_beta   90.00
_cell.angle_gamma   90.00
#
_symmetry.space_group_name_H-M   'P 1'
#
loop_
_entity.id
_entity.type
_entity.pdbx_description
1 polymer ?
#
loop_
_entity_poly.entity_id
_entity_poly.type
_entity_poly.pdbx_seq_one_letter_code
_entity_poly.pdbx_strand_id
1 'polypeptide(L)'
;MDYYNVSNVDGFNLPVSVATQGGTGECKASSCPANVNVACPTELQMIGSDGSVIAGKSAYTAFNEPQYCCIGAYDKTETCPPTRYSQIFEQQCPQAYSYAYDDKNSTFTYSGAPDYVITFCT
;
A
#
# COMPACT_ATOMS: atom_id res chain seq x y z
N MET A 1 1.04 -0.43 22.38
CA MET A 1 1.44 -1.39 21.34
C MET A 1 0.81 -0.85 20.11
N ASP A 2 1.66 -0.42 19.20
CA ASP A 2 1.26 0.40 18.08
C ASP A 2 1.42 -0.44 16.83
N TYR A 3 0.51 -0.23 15.88
CA TYR A 3 0.48 -0.89 14.58
C TYR A 3 0.51 0.20 13.53
N TYR A 4 1.43 0.10 12.58
CA TYR A 4 1.57 1.09 11.53
C TYR A 4 1.94 0.43 10.20
N ASN A 5 1.56 1.11 9.12
CA ASN A 5 1.87 0.70 7.75
C ASN A 5 1.74 1.89 6.77
N VAL A 6 2.42 1.76 5.63
CA VAL A 6 2.09 2.42 4.38
C VAL A 6 1.13 1.50 3.62
N SER A 7 0.12 2.08 2.97
CA SER A 7 -0.90 1.34 2.25
C SER A 7 -1.17 1.92 0.88
N ASN A 8 -1.14 1.04 -0.13
CA ASN A 8 -1.54 1.29 -1.50
C ASN A 8 -2.96 0.75 -1.78
N VAL A 9 -3.75 0.40 -0.76
CA VAL A 9 -5.13 -0.11 -0.90
C VAL A 9 -6.01 0.87 -1.68
N ASP A 10 -5.78 2.18 -1.52
CA ASP A 10 -6.48 3.25 -2.25
C ASP A 10 -5.72 3.75 -3.48
N GLY A 11 -4.59 3.12 -3.80
CA GLY A 11 -3.68 3.51 -4.87
C GLY A 11 -2.43 4.25 -4.37
N PHE A 12 -1.74 4.87 -5.30
CA PHE A 12 -0.45 5.52 -5.11
C PHE A 12 -0.40 6.86 -5.84
N ASN A 13 0.27 7.85 -5.27
CA ASN A 13 0.60 9.11 -5.95
C ASN A 13 2.07 9.51 -5.76
N LEU A 14 2.66 9.26 -4.59
CA LEU A 14 4.04 9.61 -4.27
C LEU A 14 4.66 8.60 -3.30
N PRO A 15 6.00 8.36 -3.38
CA PRO A 15 6.68 7.46 -2.46
C PRO A 15 6.59 7.96 -1.02
N VAL A 16 6.36 7.03 -0.08
CA VAL A 16 6.26 7.34 1.35
C VAL A 16 6.80 6.21 2.20
N SER A 17 7.38 6.55 3.35
CA SER A 17 7.77 5.61 4.39
C SER A 17 7.36 6.11 5.77
N VAL A 18 7.16 5.16 6.69
CA VAL A 18 7.00 5.42 8.12
C VAL A 18 7.98 4.54 8.90
N ALA A 19 8.75 5.17 9.78
CA ALA A 19 9.68 4.52 10.68
C ALA A 19 9.49 5.04 12.10
N THR A 20 9.78 4.20 13.09
CA THR A 20 9.74 4.57 14.51
C THR A 20 11.06 5.17 14.99
N GLN A 21 11.00 6.08 15.95
CA GLN A 21 12.14 6.57 16.73
C GLN A 21 11.91 6.31 18.22
N GLY A 22 12.90 5.72 18.90
CA GLY A 22 12.71 5.24 20.27
C GLY A 22 11.86 3.97 20.32
N GLY A 23 11.28 3.65 21.48
CA GLY A 23 10.46 2.45 21.72
C GLY A 23 11.24 1.12 21.74
N THR A 24 10.51 0.00 21.70
CA THR A 24 11.06 -1.37 21.68
C THR A 24 10.21 -2.27 20.77
N GLY A 25 10.83 -2.95 19.81
CA GLY A 25 10.15 -3.80 18.83
C GLY A 25 11.08 -4.18 17.67
N GLU A 26 10.52 -4.78 16.61
CA GLU A 26 11.27 -4.97 15.37
C GLU A 26 11.42 -3.63 14.65
N CYS A 27 12.66 -3.13 14.50
CA CYS A 27 12.98 -1.85 13.85
C CYS A 27 12.77 -1.89 12.32
N LYS A 28 11.57 -2.27 11.86
CA LYS A 28 11.23 -2.34 10.44
C LYS A 28 10.36 -1.15 10.06
N ALA A 29 10.79 -0.42 9.03
CA ALA A 29 10.00 0.64 8.44
C ALA A 29 8.99 0.06 7.45
N SER A 30 7.76 0.57 7.45
CA SER A 30 6.85 0.34 6.33
C SER A 30 7.14 1.37 5.25
N SER A 31 7.24 0.94 3.99
CA SER A 31 7.65 1.83 2.92
C SER A 31 7.14 1.41 1.55
N CYS A 32 6.88 2.42 0.73
CA CYS A 32 6.70 2.32 -0.71
C CYS A 32 7.62 3.34 -1.38
N PRO A 33 8.92 3.03 -1.57
CA PRO A 33 9.89 3.97 -2.13
C PRO A 33 9.83 4.04 -3.67
N ALA A 34 9.27 3.02 -4.32
CA ALA A 34 9.19 2.96 -5.77
C ALA A 34 8.22 4.01 -6.34
N ASN A 35 8.54 4.53 -7.52
CA ASN A 35 7.60 5.33 -8.29
C ASN A 35 6.62 4.42 -9.04
N VAL A 36 5.53 4.03 -8.36
CA VAL A 36 4.52 3.12 -8.92
C VAL A 36 3.82 3.69 -10.16
N ASN A 37 3.83 5.02 -10.34
CA ASN A 37 3.23 5.68 -11.52
C ASN A 37 3.83 5.16 -12.84
N VAL A 38 5.10 4.72 -12.84
CA VAL A 38 5.78 4.19 -14.04
C VAL A 38 5.31 2.77 -14.40
N ALA A 39 4.90 1.98 -13.41
CA ALA A 39 4.42 0.62 -13.58
C ALA A 39 2.87 0.53 -13.60
N CYS A 40 2.18 1.67 -13.50
CA CYS A 40 0.73 1.72 -13.38
C CYS A 40 0.06 1.31 -14.71
N PRO A 41 -0.80 0.27 -14.72
CA PRO A 41 -1.59 -0.11 -15.90
C PRO A 41 -2.48 1.03 -16.39
N THR A 42 -2.65 1.15 -17.71
CA THR A 42 -3.42 2.24 -18.34
C THR A 42 -4.81 2.42 -17.74
N GLU A 43 -5.50 1.33 -17.42
CA GLU A 43 -6.85 1.36 -16.82
C GLU A 43 -6.89 1.90 -15.37
N LEU A 44 -5.73 2.06 -14.73
CA LEU A 44 -5.58 2.57 -13.36
C LEU A 44 -4.94 3.96 -13.30
N GLN A 45 -4.41 4.46 -14.42
CA GLN A 45 -3.67 5.73 -14.46
C GLN A 45 -4.57 6.95 -14.21
N MET A 46 -4.05 7.91 -13.46
CA MET A 46 -4.54 9.28 -13.40
C MET A 46 -3.56 10.18 -14.16
N ILE A 47 -4.06 10.83 -15.21
CA ILE A 47 -3.25 11.61 -16.16
C ILE A 47 -3.33 13.10 -15.82
N GLY A 48 -2.17 13.73 -15.69
CA GLY A 48 -2.02 15.18 -15.50
C GLY A 48 -2.29 15.97 -16.78
N SER A 49 -2.36 17.30 -16.67
CA SER A 49 -2.62 18.18 -17.82
C SER A 49 -1.50 18.18 -18.87
N ASP A 50 -0.30 17.74 -18.49
CA ASP A 50 0.86 17.59 -19.38
C ASP A 50 0.96 16.19 -20.02
N GLY A 51 -0.01 15.31 -19.76
CA GLY A 51 -0.03 13.93 -20.26
C GLY A 51 0.79 12.94 -19.42
N SER A 52 1.41 13.37 -18.32
CA SER A 52 2.13 12.48 -17.41
C SER A 52 1.19 11.69 -16.51
N VAL A 53 1.62 10.49 -16.08
CA VAL A 53 0.91 9.72 -15.03
C VAL A 53 1.29 10.31 -13.67
N ILE A 54 0.33 10.96 -13.00
CA ILE A 54 0.55 11.64 -11.72
C ILE A 54 0.18 10.78 -10.50
N ALA A 55 -0.60 9.73 -10.71
CA ALA A 55 -1.02 8.78 -9.69
C ALA A 55 -1.58 7.51 -10.35
N GLY A 56 -1.60 6.40 -9.62
CA GLY A 56 -2.22 5.14 -10.00
C GLY A 56 -3.28 4.73 -8.99
N LYS A 57 -4.51 4.53 -9.44
CA LYS A 57 -5.58 3.97 -8.62
C LYS A 57 -5.27 2.51 -8.30
N SER A 58 -5.72 2.03 -7.14
CA SER A 58 -5.84 0.59 -6.94
C SER A 58 -7.04 0.04 -7.73
N ALA A 59 -7.12 -1.29 -7.88
CA ALA A 59 -8.30 -1.93 -8.44
C ALA A 59 -9.57 -1.68 -7.61
N TYR A 60 -9.42 -1.52 -6.29
CA TYR A 60 -10.50 -1.12 -5.38
C TYR A 60 -11.11 0.21 -5.82
N THR A 61 -10.28 1.25 -5.90
CA THR A 61 -10.71 2.61 -6.27
C THR A 61 -11.15 2.72 -7.73
N ALA A 62 -10.59 1.91 -8.63
CA ALA A 62 -10.90 1.97 -10.05
C ALA A 62 -12.20 1.25 -10.43
N PHE A 63 -12.45 0.06 -9.89
CA PHE A 63 -13.55 -0.81 -10.34
C PHE A 63 -14.68 -0.93 -9.33
N ASN A 64 -14.39 -0.79 -8.03
CA ASN A 64 -15.38 -0.94 -6.95
C ASN A 64 -16.15 -2.28 -7.01
N GLU A 65 -15.49 -3.35 -7.47
CA GLU A 65 -16.08 -4.70 -7.54
C GLU A 65 -15.76 -5.51 -6.28
N PRO A 66 -16.66 -6.38 -5.79
CA PRO A 66 -16.52 -7.06 -4.51
C PRO A 66 -15.18 -7.79 -4.29
N GLN A 67 -14.60 -8.36 -5.35
CA GLN A 67 -13.32 -9.07 -5.29
C GLN A 67 -12.09 -8.15 -5.15
N TYR A 68 -12.21 -6.87 -5.48
CA TYR A 68 -11.15 -5.88 -5.24
C TYR A 68 -11.36 -5.13 -3.93
N CYS A 69 -12.62 -4.99 -3.50
CA CYS A 69 -12.99 -4.37 -2.23
C CYS A 69 -12.89 -5.34 -1.05
N CYS A 70 -12.78 -6.65 -1.30
CA CYS A 70 -12.85 -7.71 -0.30
C CYS A 70 -14.12 -7.61 0.57
N ILE A 71 -15.30 -7.58 -0.07
CA ILE A 71 -16.60 -7.50 0.60
C ILE A 71 -17.55 -8.61 0.14
N GLY A 72 -18.59 -8.87 0.94
CA GLY A 72 -19.62 -9.85 0.61
C GLY A 72 -19.04 -11.26 0.51
N ALA A 73 -19.10 -11.89 -0.67
CA ALA A 73 -18.51 -13.22 -0.88
C ALA A 73 -16.98 -13.25 -0.72
N TYR A 74 -16.33 -12.08 -0.72
CA TYR A 74 -14.88 -11.88 -0.64
C TYR A 74 -14.47 -11.27 0.72
N ASP A 75 -15.29 -11.40 1.77
CA ASP A 75 -15.05 -10.76 3.09
C ASP A 75 -14.06 -11.52 4.01
N LYS A 76 -13.26 -12.42 3.44
CA LYS A 76 -12.26 -13.20 4.17
C LYS A 76 -10.99 -13.33 3.35
N THR A 77 -9.87 -13.53 4.04
CA THR A 77 -8.56 -13.74 3.41
C THR A 77 -8.57 -14.92 2.44
N GLU A 78 -9.29 -16.00 2.75
CA GLU A 78 -9.38 -17.18 1.87
C GLU A 78 -10.22 -16.92 0.62
N THR A 79 -11.18 -16.01 0.70
CA THR A 79 -12.09 -15.71 -0.41
C THR A 79 -11.69 -14.47 -1.21
N CYS A 80 -10.80 -13.63 -0.69
CA CYS A 80 -10.21 -12.48 -1.40
C CYS A 80 -8.69 -12.64 -1.56
N PRO A 81 -8.23 -13.46 -2.52
CA PRO A 81 -6.80 -13.63 -2.79
C PRO A 81 -6.21 -12.39 -3.49
N PRO A 82 -4.87 -12.25 -3.51
CA PRO A 82 -4.21 -11.24 -4.33
C PRO A 82 -4.62 -11.33 -5.79
N THR A 83 -4.75 -10.17 -6.43
CA THR A 83 -5.12 -10.05 -7.85
C THR A 83 -3.92 -9.61 -8.68
N ARG A 84 -4.04 -9.65 -10.03
CA ARG A 84 -3.02 -9.09 -10.92
C ARG A 84 -2.70 -7.63 -10.61
N TYR A 85 -3.67 -6.87 -10.11
CA TYR A 85 -3.50 -5.45 -9.81
C TYR A 85 -2.80 -5.24 -8.48
N SER A 86 -3.21 -5.94 -7.41
CA SER A 86 -2.53 -5.83 -6.11
C SER A 86 -1.07 -6.31 -6.20
N GLN A 87 -0.81 -7.35 -6.99
CA GLN A 87 0.55 -7.84 -7.22
C GLN A 87 1.50 -6.80 -7.84
N ILE A 88 1.00 -5.80 -8.58
CA ILE A 88 1.83 -4.71 -9.10
C ILE A 88 2.33 -3.86 -7.94
N PHE A 89 1.44 -3.47 -7.03
CA PHE A 89 1.80 -2.70 -5.84
C PHE A 89 2.73 -3.50 -4.92
N GLU A 90 2.48 -4.79 -4.74
CA GLU A 90 3.34 -5.68 -3.96
C GLU A 90 4.77 -5.79 -4.54
N GLN A 91 4.89 -5.93 -5.86
CA GLN A 91 6.19 -6.02 -6.52
C GLN A 91 7.00 -4.73 -6.42
N GLN A 92 6.32 -3.57 -6.49
CA GLN A 92 6.98 -2.27 -6.37
C GLN A 92 7.28 -1.90 -4.91
N CYS A 93 6.42 -2.32 -3.98
CA CYS A 93 6.43 -1.88 -2.59
C CYS A 93 6.11 -3.04 -1.62
N PRO A 94 6.99 -4.06 -1.50
CA PRO A 94 6.75 -5.27 -0.69
C PRO A 94 6.78 -5.03 0.83
N GLN A 95 6.91 -3.78 1.27
CA GLN A 95 6.87 -3.36 2.67
C GLN A 95 5.67 -2.44 2.94
N ALA A 96 4.72 -2.37 2.00
CA ALA A 96 3.47 -1.63 2.09
C ALA A 96 2.31 -2.56 1.76
N TYR A 97 1.12 -2.27 2.29
CA TYR A 97 -0.08 -3.00 1.93
C TYR A 97 -0.42 -2.81 0.45
N SER A 98 -0.60 -3.90 -0.28
CA SER A 98 -1.04 -3.88 -1.69
C SER A 98 -2.55 -4.06 -1.87
N TYR A 99 -3.23 -4.65 -0.89
CA TYR A 99 -4.70 -4.83 -0.84
C TYR A 99 -5.18 -5.11 0.60
N ALA A 100 -6.50 -5.23 0.81
CA ALA A 100 -7.12 -5.23 2.14
C ALA A 100 -6.65 -6.35 3.10
N TYR A 101 -6.29 -7.54 2.59
CA TYR A 101 -5.84 -8.67 3.42
C TYR A 101 -4.34 -8.98 3.27
N ASP A 102 -3.56 -7.98 2.91
CA ASP A 102 -2.12 -8.11 2.78
C ASP A 102 -1.39 -8.06 4.15
N ASP A 103 -1.55 -9.12 4.96
CA ASP A 103 -1.09 -9.09 6.36
C ASP A 103 0.34 -9.58 6.59
N LYS A 104 0.94 -10.31 5.64
CA LYS A 104 2.07 -11.19 5.96
C LYS A 104 3.40 -10.48 6.15
N ASN A 105 3.57 -9.27 5.61
CA ASN A 105 4.83 -8.50 5.71
C ASN A 105 4.65 -7.00 5.96
N SER A 106 3.42 -6.50 6.05
CA SER A 106 3.14 -5.06 5.94
C SER A 106 2.63 -4.41 7.21
N THR A 107 2.39 -5.19 8.28
CA THR A 107 2.08 -4.66 9.63
C THR A 107 3.28 -4.75 10.55
N PHE A 108 3.71 -3.60 11.06
CA PHE A 108 4.82 -3.55 12.01
C PHE A 108 4.31 -3.17 13.39
N THR A 109 4.85 -3.86 14.41
CA THR A 109 4.44 -3.68 15.80
C THR A 109 5.57 -3.10 16.62
N TYR A 110 5.23 -2.11 17.44
CA TYR A 110 6.19 -1.45 18.31
C TYR A 110 5.59 -1.10 19.66
N SER A 111 6.36 -1.28 20.72
CA SER A 111 5.99 -0.98 22.10
C SER A 111 6.83 0.16 22.67
N GLY A 112 6.46 0.64 23.85
CA GLY A 112 7.24 1.66 24.56
C GLY A 112 7.07 3.09 24.02
N ALA A 113 5.91 3.39 23.41
CA ALA A 113 5.53 4.72 22.92
C ALA A 113 6.59 5.37 22.02
N PRO A 114 6.87 4.79 20.83
CA PRO A 114 7.80 5.40 19.89
C PRO A 114 7.24 6.71 19.32
N ASP A 115 8.12 7.60 18.90
CA ASP A 115 7.81 8.66 17.96
C ASP A 115 7.82 8.11 16.52
N TYR A 116 7.22 8.83 15.58
CA TYR A 116 7.12 8.41 14.17
C TYR A 116 7.73 9.45 13.24
N VAL A 117 8.50 8.98 12.26
CA VAL A 117 9.01 9.78 11.15
C VAL A 117 8.36 9.30 9.86
N ILE A 118 7.62 10.22 9.24
CA ILE A 118 7.03 10.02 7.92
C ILE A 118 7.88 10.78 6.91
N THR A 119 8.40 10.06 5.91
CA THR A 119 9.25 10.64 4.87
C THR A 119 8.61 10.46 3.51
N PHE A 120 8.54 11.54 2.74
CA PHE A 120 8.08 11.53 1.35
C PHE A 120 9.28 11.50 0.40
N CYS A 121 9.13 10.80 -0.74
CA CYS A 121 10.15 10.73 -1.80
C CYS A 121 11.50 10.17 -1.35
N THR A 122 11.46 9.07 -0.58
CA THR A 122 12.64 8.25 -0.21
C THR A 122 13.14 7.38 -1.35
#